data_AF-A0A3N7E2M3-F1
#
_entry.id   AF-A0A3N7E2M3-F1
#
_cell.length_a   1.000
_cell.length_b   1.000
_cell.length_c   1.000
_cell.angle_alpha   90.00
_cell.angle_beta   90.00
_cell.angle_gamma   90.00
#
_symmetry.space_group_name_H-M   'P 1'
#
loop_
_entity.id
_entity.type
_entity.pdbx_description
1 polymer ?
#
loop_
_entity_poly.entity_id
_entity_poly.type
_entity_poly.pdbx_seq_one_letter_code
_entity_poly.pdbx_strand_id
1 'polypeptide(L)'
;MTQDQISGMFRKAINVLFVSNPRGTSIGVLIGVLLDGLLGLISPMTKLWGWANISAIKIWHLMAGGVVIMNLPTYLTRKKVDPSILNAIDYIEEQKKNRTITGWQASQMYRNLHQKVLESVTLDDRTQATANSLQAVSTEPIDSEKHDK
;
A
#
# COMPACT_ATOMS: atom_id res chain seq x y z
N MET A 1 12.84 26.34 4.09
CA MET A 1 11.61 25.81 3.48
C MET A 1 10.52 26.84 3.68
N THR A 2 9.79 27.22 2.63
CA THR A 2 8.63 28.11 2.77
C THR A 2 7.45 27.34 3.37
N GLN A 3 6.52 28.04 4.03
CA GLN A 3 5.33 27.44 4.63
C GLN A 3 4.53 26.58 3.62
N ASP A 4 4.50 27.01 2.35
CA ASP A 4 3.84 26.30 1.26
C ASP A 4 4.49 24.95 0.95
N GLN A 5 5.82 24.86 1.04
CA GLN A 5 6.55 23.62 0.82
C GLN A 5 6.26 22.59 1.92
N ILE A 6 6.16 23.03 3.17
CA ILE A 6 5.85 22.17 4.32
C ILE A 6 4.42 21.65 4.22
N SER A 7 3.46 22.52 3.93
CA SER A 7 2.06 22.14 3.72
C SER A 7 1.91 21.16 2.55
N GLY A 8 2.59 21.43 1.44
CA GLY A 8 2.62 20.54 0.29
C GLY A 8 3.22 19.17 0.60
N MET A 9 4.27 19.11 1.41
CA MET A 9 4.88 17.86 1.87
C MET A 9 3.94 17.06 2.76
N PHE A 10 3.29 17.71 3.74
CA PHE A 10 2.31 17.06 4.61
C PHE A 10 1.13 16.49 3.82
N ARG A 11 0.59 17.28 2.88
CA ARG A 11 -0.51 16.85 2.02
C ARG A 11 -0.14 15.62 1.20
N LYS A 12 1.07 15.60 0.62
CA LYS A 12 1.59 14.43 -0.10
C LYS A 12 1.74 13.22 0.82
N ALA A 13 2.34 13.39 1.99
CA ALA A 13 2.55 12.29 2.94
C ALA A 13 1.22 11.65 3.39
N ILE A 14 0.24 12.49 3.77
CA ILE A 14 -1.10 12.04 4.17
C ILE A 14 -1.79 11.31 3.01
N ASN A 15 -1.77 11.89 1.80
CA ASN A 15 -2.37 11.24 0.64
C ASN A 15 -1.74 9.88 0.36
N VAL A 16 -0.41 9.76 0.44
CA VAL A 16 0.28 8.48 0.21
C VAL A 16 -0.14 7.44 1.25
N LEU A 17 -0.24 7.82 2.53
CA LEU A 17 -0.67 6.92 3.61
C LEU A 17 -2.11 6.41 3.39
N PHE A 18 -3.04 7.31 3.08
CA PHE A 18 -4.44 6.95 2.85
C PHE A 18 -4.67 6.20 1.53
N VAL A 19 -3.88 6.46 0.49
CA VAL A 19 -3.95 5.70 -0.76
C VAL A 19 -3.35 4.31 -0.60
N SER A 20 -2.26 4.18 0.16
CA SER A 20 -1.54 2.92 0.29
C SER A 20 -2.22 1.95 1.26
N ASN A 21 -2.72 2.44 2.39
CA ASN A 21 -3.44 1.64 3.38
C ASN A 21 -4.38 2.52 4.23
N PRO A 22 -5.60 2.81 3.73
CA PRO A 22 -6.54 3.67 4.43
C PRO A 22 -7.00 3.06 5.76
N ARG A 23 -7.16 1.74 5.83
CA ARG A 23 -7.56 1.04 7.05
C ARG A 23 -6.47 1.11 8.12
N GLY A 24 -5.23 0.76 7.77
CA GLY A 24 -4.09 0.81 8.70
C GLY A 24 -3.80 2.22 9.20
N THR A 25 -3.95 3.23 8.34
CA THR A 25 -3.79 4.64 8.74
C THR A 25 -4.87 5.07 9.73
N SER A 26 -6.15 4.80 9.44
CA SER A 26 -7.26 5.16 10.35
C SER A 26 -7.18 4.41 11.69
N ILE A 27 -6.88 3.11 11.66
CA ILE A 27 -6.70 2.29 12.88
C ILE A 27 -5.48 2.78 13.68
N GLY A 28 -4.39 3.13 13.01
CA GLY A 28 -3.19 3.67 13.65
C GLY A 28 -3.44 4.99 14.38
N VAL A 29 -4.22 5.90 13.77
CA VAL A 29 -4.65 7.14 14.45
C VAL A 29 -5.50 6.82 15.68
N LEU A 30 -6.48 5.92 15.55
CA LEU A 30 -7.35 5.52 16.66
C LEU A 30 -6.55 4.89 17.81
N ILE A 31 -5.58 4.03 17.51
CA ILE A 31 -4.68 3.45 18.50
C ILE A 31 -3.85 4.53 19.18
N GLY A 32 -3.33 5.51 18.45
CA GLY A 32 -2.61 6.63 19.03
C GLY A 32 -3.45 7.41 20.05
N VAL A 33 -4.72 7.68 19.72
CA VAL A 33 -5.66 8.35 20.64
C VAL A 33 -5.99 7.47 21.85
N LEU A 34 -6.21 6.17 21.65
CA LEU A 34 -6.47 5.22 22.74
C LEU A 34 -5.27 5.11 23.69
N LEU A 35 -4.05 5.07 23.16
CA LEU A 35 -2.82 5.04 23.94
C LEU A 35 -2.61 6.35 24.73
N ASP A 36 -2.98 7.50 24.17
CA ASP A 36 -2.92 8.78 24.87
C ASP A 36 -3.85 8.77 26.09
N GLY A 37 -5.08 8.28 25.92
CA GLY A 37 -6.03 8.08 27.02
C GLY A 37 -5.50 7.11 28.08
N LEU A 38 -4.90 5.99 27.66
CA LEU A 38 -4.31 5.00 28.56
C LEU A 38 -3.13 5.58 29.36
N LEU A 39 -2.24 6.33 28.70
CA LEU A 39 -1.12 7.00 29.35
C LEU A 39 -1.59 8.09 30.31
N GLY A 40 -2.68 8.79 29.99
CA GLY A 40 -3.33 9.74 30.90
C GLY A 40 -3.79 9.09 32.20
N LEU A 41 -4.37 7.89 32.12
CA LEU A 41 -4.81 7.11 33.29
C LEU A 41 -3.64 6.59 34.14
N ILE A 42 -2.50 6.27 33.52
CA ILE A 42 -1.31 5.70 34.18
C ILE A 42 -0.33 6.80 34.65
N SER A 43 -0.46 8.03 34.13
CA SER A 43 0.31 9.23 34.51
C SER A 43 0.41 9.49 36.02
N PRO A 44 -0.67 9.42 36.83
CA PRO A 44 -0.55 9.60 38.29
C PRO A 44 0.31 8.52 38.96
N MET A 45 0.29 7.29 38.45
CA MET A 45 1.01 6.14 39.00
C MET A 45 2.50 6.15 38.65
N THR A 46 2.86 6.72 37.50
CA THR A 46 4.25 6.76 37.00
C THR A 46 5.04 7.95 37.53
N LYS A 47 4.36 9.06 37.89
CA LYS A 47 4.98 10.17 38.62
C LYS A 47 5.49 9.77 40.00
N LEU A 48 4.92 8.74 40.61
CA LEU A 48 5.33 8.19 41.91
C LEU A 48 6.69 7.47 41.88
N TRP A 49 7.13 6.96 40.72
CA TRP A 49 8.38 6.19 40.59
C TRP A 49 9.49 6.92 39.84
N GLY A 50 9.27 8.16 39.38
CA GLY A 50 10.30 9.04 38.81
C GLY A 50 11.03 8.51 37.57
N TRP A 51 10.62 7.36 37.03
CA TRP A 51 11.41 6.57 36.09
C TRP A 51 11.24 6.98 34.61
N ALA A 52 10.16 7.70 34.27
CA ALA A 52 9.95 8.20 32.92
C ALA A 52 9.09 9.47 32.91
N ASN A 53 9.54 10.51 32.19
CA ASN A 53 8.79 11.74 32.00
C ASN A 53 7.75 11.56 30.88
N ILE A 54 6.73 10.74 31.15
CA ILE A 54 5.63 10.42 30.21
C ILE A 54 4.90 11.69 29.75
N SER A 55 4.99 12.78 30.51
CA SER A 55 4.47 14.10 30.15
C SER A 55 5.09 14.71 28.88
N ALA A 56 6.25 14.22 28.41
CA ALA A 56 6.87 14.69 27.17
C ALA A 56 6.22 14.09 25.92
N ILE A 57 5.49 12.98 26.06
CA ILE A 57 4.83 12.29 24.95
C ILE A 57 3.52 13.01 24.66
N LYS A 58 3.48 13.78 23.57
CA LYS A 58 2.24 14.37 23.05
C LYS A 58 1.46 13.37 22.21
N ILE A 59 0.13 13.52 22.17
CA ILE A 59 -0.79 12.73 21.34
C ILE A 59 -0.34 12.56 19.87
N TRP A 60 0.26 13.59 19.26
CA TRP A 60 0.77 13.52 17.89
C TRP A 60 1.86 12.46 17.69
N HIS A 61 2.68 12.18 18.71
CA HIS A 61 3.70 11.13 18.64
C HIS A 61 3.05 9.74 18.67
N LEU A 62 2.01 9.57 19.49
CA LEU A 62 1.29 8.30 19.62
C LEU A 62 0.49 8.01 18.35
N MET A 63 -0.15 9.02 17.78
CA MET A 63 -0.81 8.90 16.47
C MET A 63 0.19 8.58 15.37
N ALA A 64 1.32 9.28 15.30
CA ALA A 64 2.36 8.99 14.31
C ALA A 64 2.91 7.55 14.46
N GLY A 65 3.21 7.13 15.70
CA GLY A 65 3.67 5.77 16.00
C GLY A 65 2.65 4.71 15.64
N GLY A 66 1.39 4.90 16.00
CA GLY A 66 0.29 3.98 15.66
C GLY A 66 0.11 3.83 14.16
N VAL A 67 0.15 4.94 13.41
CA VAL A 67 0.09 4.93 11.94
C VAL A 67 1.28 4.17 11.34
N VAL A 68 2.49 4.41 11.84
CA VAL A 68 3.71 3.72 11.35
C VAL A 68 3.63 2.22 11.60
N ILE A 69 3.31 1.79 12.83
CA ILE A 69 3.21 0.37 13.20
C ILE A 69 2.18 -0.34 12.32
N MET A 70 1.01 0.27 12.12
CA MET A 70 -0.06 -0.33 11.33
C MET A 70 0.20 -0.33 9.83
N ASN A 71 1.04 0.58 9.33
CA ASN A 71 1.43 0.61 7.93
C ASN A 71 2.69 -0.21 7.63
N LEU A 72 3.51 -0.55 8.63
CA LEU A 72 4.76 -1.28 8.46
C LEU A 72 4.61 -2.59 7.67
N PRO A 73 3.60 -3.45 7.94
CA PRO A 73 3.38 -4.66 7.14
C PRO A 73 3.11 -4.37 5.67
N THR A 74 2.38 -3.29 5.37
CA THR A 74 2.10 -2.87 3.99
C THR A 74 3.39 -2.45 3.28
N TYR A 75 4.31 -1.78 3.98
CA TYR A 75 5.61 -1.43 3.39
C TYR A 75 6.49 -2.65 3.15
N LEU A 76 6.46 -3.64 4.04
CA LEU A 76 7.26 -4.86 3.92
C LEU A 76 6.72 -5.85 2.88
N THR A 77 5.40 -5.90 2.69
CA THR A 77 4.72 -6.82 1.76
C THR A 77 4.38 -6.19 0.40
N ARG A 78 4.82 -4.95 0.15
CA ARG A 78 4.64 -4.28 -1.14
C ARG A 78 5.18 -5.17 -2.26
N LYS A 79 4.28 -5.69 -3.10
CA LYS A 79 4.65 -6.35 -4.35
C LYS A 79 5.48 -5.35 -5.17
N LYS A 80 6.64 -5.80 -5.64
CA LYS A 80 7.44 -4.99 -6.56
C LYS A 80 6.59 -4.72 -7.79
N VAL A 81 6.48 -3.45 -8.18
CA VAL A 81 5.93 -3.08 -9.48
C VAL A 81 6.77 -3.78 -10.55
N ASP A 82 6.11 -4.32 -11.58
CA ASP A 82 6.81 -4.96 -12.68
C ASP A 82 7.88 -3.99 -13.25
N PRO A 83 9.17 -4.40 -13.29
CA PRO A 83 10.25 -3.58 -13.83
C PRO A 83 9.97 -3.07 -15.25
N SER A 84 9.22 -3.83 -16.06
CA SER A 84 8.81 -3.44 -17.41
C SER A 84 7.97 -2.16 -17.41
N ILE A 85 7.06 -2.02 -16.43
CA ILE A 85 6.21 -0.82 -16.29
C ILE A 85 7.05 0.38 -15.88
N LEU A 86 7.98 0.19 -14.93
CA LEU A 86 8.88 1.25 -14.47
C LEU A 86 9.74 1.77 -15.62
N ASN A 87 10.37 0.86 -16.39
CA ASN A 87 11.18 1.22 -17.55
C ASN A 87 10.37 1.98 -18.62
N ALA A 88 9.11 1.58 -18.85
CA ALA A 88 8.24 2.26 -19.81
C ALA A 88 7.86 3.68 -19.35
N ILE A 89 7.63 3.89 -18.05
CA ILE A 89 7.37 5.21 -17.48
C ILE A 89 8.61 6.10 -17.61
N ASP A 90 9.77 5.57 -17.21
CA ASP A 90 11.04 6.30 -17.28
C ASP A 90 11.37 6.71 -18.72
N TYR A 91 11.11 5.83 -19.69
CA TYR A 91 11.24 6.15 -21.11
C TYR A 91 10.33 7.32 -21.54
N ILE A 92 9.06 7.35 -21.12
CA ILE A 92 8.15 8.46 -21.44
C ILE A 92 8.63 9.77 -20.80
N GLU A 93 9.11 9.71 -19.56
CA GLU A 93 9.65 10.88 -18.87
C GLU A 93 10.91 11.43 -19.53
N GLU A 94 11.81 10.53 -19.96
CA GLU A 94 13.03 10.91 -20.67
C GLU A 94 12.71 11.59 -22.01
N GLN A 95 11.81 11.01 -22.81
CA GLN A 95 11.38 11.60 -24.09
C GLN A 95 10.71 12.97 -23.89
N LYS A 96 9.95 13.15 -22.81
CA LYS A 96 9.33 14.43 -22.45
C LYS A 96 10.38 15.45 -22.01
N LYS A 97 11.36 15.04 -21.20
CA LYS A 97 12.46 15.89 -20.74
C LYS A 97 13.33 16.37 -21.91
N ASN A 98 13.58 15.47 -22.87
CA ASN A 98 14.36 15.75 -24.08
C ASN A 98 13.55 16.54 -25.15
N ARG A 99 12.28 16.88 -24.86
CA ARG A 99 11.35 17.57 -25.77
C ARG A 99 11.14 16.86 -27.12
N THR A 100 11.46 15.57 -27.17
CA THR A 100 11.25 14.72 -28.36
C THR A 100 9.76 14.43 -28.56
N ILE A 101 8.99 14.45 -27.48
CA ILE A 101 7.53 14.33 -27.50
C ILE A 101 6.86 15.53 -26.83
N THR A 102 5.69 15.88 -27.32
CA THR A 102 4.81 16.90 -26.72
C THR A 102 4.05 16.34 -25.51
N GLY A 103 3.52 17.22 -24.65
CA GLY A 103 2.74 16.79 -23.48
C GLY A 103 1.49 15.96 -23.85
N TRP A 104 0.87 16.25 -25.01
CA TRP A 104 -0.24 15.45 -25.51
C TRP A 104 0.20 14.05 -25.93
N GLN A 105 1.32 13.92 -26.65
CA GLN A 105 1.89 12.62 -27.03
C GLN A 105 2.26 11.79 -25.80
N ALA A 106 2.90 12.40 -24.79
CA ALA A 106 3.19 11.73 -23.53
C ALA A 106 1.91 11.22 -22.85
N SER A 107 0.84 12.02 -22.86
CA SER A 107 -0.47 11.62 -22.30
C SER A 107 -1.07 10.42 -23.03
N GLN A 108 -0.92 10.35 -24.36
CA GLN A 108 -1.34 9.18 -25.14
C GLN A 108 -0.49 7.95 -24.81
N MET A 109 0.83 8.10 -24.66
CA MET A 109 1.71 6.99 -24.29
C MET A 109 1.35 6.42 -22.92
N TYR A 110 1.04 7.25 -21.92
CA TYR A 110 0.57 6.77 -20.62
C TYR A 110 -0.76 6.01 -20.70
N ARG A 111 -1.70 6.48 -21.54
CA ARG A 111 -2.98 5.77 -21.76
C ARG A 111 -2.76 4.40 -22.40
N ASN A 112 -1.89 4.33 -23.40
CA ASN A 112 -1.54 3.07 -24.07
C ASN A 112 -0.83 2.10 -23.11
N LEU A 113 0.08 2.61 -22.28
CA LEU A 113 0.75 1.80 -21.26
C LEU A 113 -0.28 1.23 -20.27
N HIS A 114 -1.19 2.08 -19.76
CA HIS A 114 -2.25 1.66 -18.87
C HIS A 114 -3.14 0.56 -19.49
N GLN A 115 -3.54 0.72 -20.75
CA GLN A 115 -4.35 -0.30 -21.45
C GLN A 115 -3.60 -1.63 -21.57
N LYS A 116 -2.31 -1.61 -21.94
CA LYS A 116 -1.50 -2.84 -22.05
C LYS A 116 -1.31 -3.54 -20.71
N VAL A 117 -1.13 -2.78 -19.63
CA VAL A 117 -1.01 -3.34 -18.28
C VAL A 117 -2.32 -3.97 -17.81
N LEU A 118 -3.46 -3.35 -18.12
CA LEU A 118 -4.77 -3.96 -17.82
C LEU A 118 -4.97 -5.27 -18.60
N GLU A 119 -4.60 -5.27 -19.87
CA GLU A 119 -4.68 -6.48 -20.71
C GLU A 119 -3.79 -7.60 -20.16
N SER A 120 -2.54 -7.31 -19.77
CA SER A 120 -1.65 -8.32 -19.21
C SER A 120 -2.15 -8.89 -17.87
N VAL A 121 -2.63 -8.04 -16.96
CA VAL A 121 -3.14 -8.49 -15.65
C VAL A 121 -4.40 -9.33 -15.81
N THR A 122 -5.32 -8.93 -16.71
CA THR A 122 -6.55 -9.71 -16.95
C THR A 122 -6.29 -11.05 -17.61
N LEU A 123 -5.24 -11.16 -18.43
CA LEU A 123 -4.79 -12.43 -18.99
C LEU A 123 -4.18 -13.33 -17.91
N ASP A 124 -3.31 -12.80 -17.05
CA ASP A 124 -2.69 -13.56 -15.95
C ASP A 124 -3.75 -14.13 -14.98
N ASP A 125 -4.74 -13.35 -14.59
CA ASP A 125 -5.83 -13.80 -13.71
C ASP A 125 -6.63 -14.96 -14.33
N ARG A 126 -6.90 -14.90 -15.63
CA ARG A 126 -7.60 -15.97 -16.36
C ARG A 126 -6.75 -17.22 -16.48
N THR A 127 -5.47 -17.07 -16.83
CA THR A 127 -4.54 -18.20 -16.92
C THR A 127 -4.37 -18.88 -15.56
N GLN A 128 -4.32 -18.12 -14.48
CA GLN A 128 -4.23 -18.66 -13.12
C GLN A 128 -5.54 -19.35 -12.69
N ALA A 129 -6.71 -18.80 -13.06
CA ALA A 129 -8.00 -19.46 -12.83
C ALA A 129 -8.10 -20.80 -13.60
N THR A 130 -7.67 -20.84 -14.85
CA THR A 130 -7.65 -22.07 -15.67
C THR A 130 -6.66 -23.11 -15.14
N ALA A 131 -5.48 -22.68 -14.68
CA ALA A 131 -4.49 -23.57 -14.05
C ALA A 131 -5.06 -24.22 -12.77
N ASN A 132 -5.75 -23.44 -11.95
CA ASN A 132 -6.40 -23.95 -10.73
C ASN A 132 -7.55 -24.92 -11.05
N SER A 133 -8.37 -24.64 -12.08
CA SER A 133 -9.45 -25.56 -12.48
C SER A 133 -8.92 -26.86 -13.09
N LEU A 134 -7.80 -26.81 -13.84
CA LEU A 134 -7.17 -28.01 -14.40
C LEU A 134 -6.56 -28.88 -13.30
N GLN A 135 -5.95 -28.28 -12.27
CA GLN A 135 -5.46 -29.03 -11.12
C GLN A 135 -6.60 -29.72 -10.37
N ALA A 136 -7.72 -29.03 -10.13
CA ALA A 136 -8.90 -29.61 -9.49
C ALA A 136 -9.47 -30.82 -10.25
N VAL A 137 -9.58 -30.73 -11.58
CA VAL A 137 -10.03 -31.84 -12.44
C VAL A 137 -9.02 -32.99 -12.45
N SER A 138 -7.71 -32.69 -12.34
CA SER A 138 -6.65 -33.72 -12.33
C SER A 138 -6.50 -34.42 -10.97
N THR A 139 -7.11 -33.89 -9.89
CA THR A 139 -7.09 -34.50 -8.55
C THR A 139 -8.38 -35.24 -8.18
N GLU A 140 -9.42 -35.19 -9.01
CA GLU A 140 -10.58 -36.08 -8.85
C GLU A 140 -10.18 -37.51 -9.27
N PRO A 141 -10.36 -38.52 -8.39
CA PRO A 141 -10.16 -39.90 -8.78
C PRO A 141 -11.22 -40.27 -9.82
N ILE A 142 -10.77 -40.86 -10.94
CA ILE A 142 -11.64 -41.45 -11.95
C ILE A 142 -12.42 -42.57 -11.27
N ASP A 143 -13.66 -42.29 -10.85
CA ASP A 143 -14.59 -43.30 -10.36
C ASP A 143 -15.07 -44.08 -11.58
N SER A 144 -14.25 -45.06 -11.98
CA SER A 144 -14.58 -45.98 -13.06
C SER A 144 -15.66 -46.94 -12.57
N GLU A 145 -16.85 -46.77 -13.15
CA GLU A 145 -17.85 -47.78 -13.47
C GLU A 145 -17.59 -49.19 -12.90
N LYS A 146 -18.46 -49.63 -11.99
CA LYS A 146 -18.87 -51.03 -11.94
C LYS A 146 -20.36 -51.14 -12.22
N HIS A 147 -20.65 -51.28 -13.51
CA HIS A 147 -21.78 -52.07 -13.99
C HIS A 147 -21.53 -53.57 -13.72
N ASP A 148 -22.62 -54.32 -13.62
CA ASP A 148 -22.77 -55.78 -13.53
C ASP A 148 -22.56 -56.45 -12.16
N LYS A 149 -23.68 -56.68 -11.48
CA LYS A 149 -24.31 -58.01 -11.39
C LYS A 149 -25.79 -57.92 -11.06
#